data_AF-A0A6J1DYR0-F1
#
_entry.id   AF-A0A6J1DYR0-F1
#
_cell.length_a   1.000
_cell.length_b   1.000
_cell.length_c   1.000
_cell.angle_alpha   90.00
_cell.angle_beta   90.00
_cell.angle_gamma   90.00
#
_symmetry.space_group_name_H-M   'P 1'
#
loop_
_entity.id
_entity.type
_entity.pdbx_description
1 polymer ?
#
loop_
_entity_poly.entity_id
_entity_poly.type
_entity_poly.pdbx_seq_one_letter_code
_entity_poly.pdbx_strand_id
1 'polypeptide(L)'
;MLSTALMKAKREQEMLEEIYRNATQKEEENLEDMYRMIAQKEDGENIIPRYFALKSKHNTNYLRYINEYDDRIGGFLRFSGQRLVSPYTKFEVEYSDLGKGYVHIRCCYNNKYWVRQSSKSSYIVATANQADEDLSKWSCTLFEPIYDNRQKAYRFRHVQLDQIVFLSHSNDQYNDCIVAKAEREVEVLPMVTIRKADDEIYALSTLVDWDSLFILPKHVAFKGDNGQYLSFSSPYLKFSSSDVKESSVVQEIFPTKDGNNHFCQRLTIEGKTSCLHAGAITITKESRMEVVEVVISRTIDNVEYRINDAQIYGQKVVSMGKGTAVNKTKETDTVTFQFKYEEKNKKNWSSSVSSKIGVSVTTNFQVGVPMVAKGKIEVSAEMETEYEWGETHKDKNVKEFTYPVIVPPMSKVKIHALIKQGMCQVPFSYRRTDVLRCS
;
A
#
# COMPACT_ATOMS: atom_id res chain seq x y z
N MET A 1 -43.78 -39.29 7.35
CA MET A 1 -44.08 -38.02 6.65
C MET A 1 -43.01 -36.92 6.84
N LEU A 2 -41.88 -37.16 7.53
CA LEU A 2 -40.80 -36.17 7.74
C LEU A 2 -39.73 -36.11 6.62
N SER A 3 -39.72 -37.04 5.65
CA SER A 3 -38.63 -37.13 4.66
C SER A 3 -38.80 -36.18 3.46
N THR A 4 -40.02 -35.82 3.08
CA THR A 4 -40.28 -35.01 1.88
C THR A 4 -39.97 -33.53 2.09
N ALA A 5 -40.25 -33.00 3.28
CA ALA A 5 -39.93 -31.60 3.64
C ALA A 5 -38.42 -31.39 3.81
N LEU A 6 -37.72 -32.35 4.41
CA LEU A 6 -36.27 -32.30 4.59
C LEU A 6 -35.52 -32.40 3.25
N MET A 7 -35.99 -33.27 2.34
CA MET A 7 -35.44 -33.35 0.98
C MET A 7 -35.68 -32.08 0.16
N LYS A 8 -36.83 -31.42 0.35
CA LYS A 8 -37.14 -30.15 -0.32
C LYS A 8 -36.24 -29.02 0.19
N ALA A 9 -36.06 -28.91 1.50
CA ALA A 9 -35.16 -27.92 2.12
C ALA A 9 -33.70 -28.13 1.70
N LYS A 10 -33.25 -29.39 1.61
CA LYS A 10 -31.89 -29.71 1.15
C LYS A 10 -31.66 -29.32 -0.32
N ARG A 11 -32.64 -29.60 -1.19
CA ARG A 11 -32.60 -29.17 -2.60
C ARG A 11 -32.64 -27.65 -2.76
N GLU A 12 -33.42 -26.95 -1.95
CA GLU A 12 -33.45 -25.48 -1.95
C GLU A 12 -32.12 -24.89 -1.48
N GLN A 13 -31.45 -25.50 -0.50
CA GLN A 13 -30.14 -25.08 -0.03
C GLN A 13 -29.03 -25.32 -1.07
N GLU A 14 -29.01 -26.49 -1.70
CA GLU A 14 -28.06 -26.82 -2.79
C GLU A 14 -28.23 -25.84 -3.98
N MET A 15 -29.48 -25.52 -4.34
CA MET A 15 -29.79 -24.54 -5.38
C MET A 15 -29.31 -23.12 -5.02
N LEU A 16 -29.49 -22.69 -3.76
CA LEU A 16 -29.00 -21.40 -3.29
C LEU A 16 -27.47 -21.32 -3.29
N GLU A 17 -26.77 -22.38 -2.86
CA GLU A 17 -25.31 -22.43 -2.90
C GLU A 17 -24.75 -22.38 -4.32
N GLU A 18 -25.43 -22.99 -5.28
CA GLU A 18 -25.08 -22.94 -6.70
C GLU A 18 -25.33 -21.56 -7.30
N ILE A 19 -26.44 -20.91 -6.96
CA ILE A 19 -26.72 -19.51 -7.32
C ILE A 19 -25.62 -18.58 -6.78
N TYR A 20 -25.23 -18.75 -5.51
CA TYR A 20 -24.16 -17.94 -4.90
C TYR A 20 -22.80 -18.21 -5.55
N ARG A 21 -22.45 -19.46 -5.86
CA ARG A 21 -21.22 -19.81 -6.58
C ARG A 21 -21.18 -19.16 -7.96
N ASN A 22 -22.26 -19.30 -8.73
CA ASN A 22 -22.35 -18.74 -10.08
C ASN A 22 -22.32 -17.21 -10.06
N ALA A 23 -22.95 -16.57 -9.07
CA ALA A 23 -22.88 -15.11 -8.90
C ALA A 23 -21.45 -14.64 -8.59
N THR A 24 -20.74 -15.35 -7.70
CA THR A 24 -19.36 -15.00 -7.31
C THR A 24 -18.40 -15.22 -8.48
N GLN A 25 -18.55 -16.33 -9.20
CA GLN A 25 -17.73 -16.66 -10.37
C GLN A 25 -17.99 -15.69 -11.52
N LYS A 26 -19.23 -15.25 -11.72
CA LYS A 26 -19.57 -14.22 -12.70
C LYS A 26 -19.06 -12.83 -12.31
N GLU A 27 -19.00 -12.51 -11.02
CA GLU A 27 -18.33 -11.29 -10.53
C GLU A 27 -16.82 -11.36 -10.77
N GLU A 28 -16.17 -12.52 -10.52
CA GLU A 28 -14.74 -12.72 -10.80
C GLU A 28 -14.43 -12.69 -12.31
N GLU A 29 -15.25 -13.33 -13.15
CA GLU A 29 -15.13 -13.27 -14.62
C GLU A 29 -15.36 -11.85 -15.15
N ASN A 30 -16.36 -11.12 -14.64
CA ASN A 30 -16.57 -9.72 -15.01
C ASN A 30 -15.39 -8.83 -14.57
N LEU A 31 -14.76 -9.14 -13.43
CA LEU A 31 -13.59 -8.41 -12.95
C LEU A 31 -12.37 -8.74 -13.80
N GLU A 32 -12.15 -10.00 -14.17
CA GLU A 32 -11.10 -10.41 -15.11
C GLU A 32 -11.32 -9.82 -16.51
N ASP A 33 -12.54 -9.81 -17.01
CA ASP A 33 -12.88 -9.18 -18.30
C ASP A 33 -12.72 -7.66 -18.24
N MET A 34 -13.04 -7.03 -17.11
CA MET A 34 -12.73 -5.62 -16.88
C MET A 34 -11.22 -5.38 -16.85
N TYR A 35 -10.43 -6.22 -16.17
CA TYR A 35 -8.97 -6.15 -16.19
C TYR A 35 -8.39 -6.43 -17.58
N ARG A 36 -8.97 -7.34 -18.36
CA ARG A 36 -8.61 -7.60 -19.76
C ARG A 36 -9.00 -6.45 -20.68
N MET A 37 -10.14 -5.79 -20.45
CA MET A 37 -10.53 -4.58 -21.19
C MET A 37 -9.64 -3.38 -20.84
N ILE A 38 -9.17 -3.28 -19.59
CA ILE A 38 -8.15 -2.31 -19.17
C ILE A 38 -6.81 -2.65 -19.85
N ALA A 39 -6.44 -3.93 -19.94
CA ALA A 39 -5.22 -4.37 -20.62
C ALA A 39 -5.28 -4.30 -22.17
N GLN A 40 -6.47 -4.36 -22.77
CA GLN A 40 -6.68 -4.30 -24.23
C GLN A 40 -6.86 -2.87 -24.76
N LYS A 41 -6.95 -1.86 -23.88
CA LYS A 41 -6.84 -0.43 -24.24
C LYS A 41 -5.37 0.02 -24.43
N GLU A 42 -4.45 -0.92 -24.63
CA GLU A 42 -3.05 -0.64 -24.93
C GLU A 42 -2.86 -0.19 -26.39
N ASP A 43 -3.07 1.09 -26.60
CA ASP A 43 -2.26 1.91 -27.49
C ASP A 43 -1.59 3.01 -26.64
N GLY A 44 -0.50 2.66 -25.96
CA GLY A 44 0.49 3.62 -25.44
C GLY A 44 0.04 4.72 -24.46
N GLU A 45 -1.02 4.54 -23.67
CA GLU A 45 -1.37 5.51 -22.62
C GLU A 45 -0.49 5.30 -21.36
N ASN A 46 0.05 6.41 -20.84
CA ASN A 46 1.01 6.45 -19.74
C ASN A 46 0.37 6.09 -18.39
N ILE A 47 0.18 4.79 -18.15
CA ILE A 47 -0.36 4.25 -16.90
C ILE A 47 0.63 4.49 -15.76
N ILE A 48 0.16 5.13 -14.70
CA ILE A 48 0.89 5.26 -13.44
C ILE A 48 0.76 3.94 -12.65
N PRO A 49 1.87 3.31 -12.21
CA PRO A 49 1.85 2.16 -11.32
C PRO A 49 1.07 2.45 -10.04
N ARG A 50 0.27 1.47 -9.58
CA ARG A 50 -0.57 1.61 -8.39
C ARG A 50 0.22 2.16 -7.20
N TYR A 51 1.39 1.60 -6.93
CA TYR A 51 2.33 2.10 -5.94
C TYR A 51 3.57 2.67 -6.61
N PHE A 52 3.94 3.89 -6.25
CA PHE A 52 5.04 4.57 -6.89
C PHE A 52 5.80 5.50 -5.94
N ALA A 53 7.00 5.91 -6.37
CA ALA A 53 7.74 7.02 -5.81
C ALA A 53 8.07 8.03 -6.91
N LEU A 54 8.31 9.28 -6.51
CA LEU A 54 8.70 10.35 -7.42
C LEU A 54 10.11 10.83 -7.11
N LYS A 55 10.97 10.93 -8.12
CA LYS A 55 12.31 11.55 -8.03
C LYS A 55 12.29 12.85 -8.82
N SER A 56 12.63 13.96 -8.18
CA SER A 56 12.72 15.26 -8.86
C SER A 56 13.85 15.26 -9.87
N LYS A 57 13.59 15.80 -11.07
CA LYS A 57 14.68 16.06 -12.03
C LYS A 57 15.58 17.23 -11.64
N HIS A 58 15.11 18.13 -10.77
CA HIS A 58 15.85 19.31 -10.36
C HIS A 58 16.90 18.98 -9.27
N ASN A 59 16.47 18.54 -8.08
CA ASN A 59 17.40 18.30 -6.95
C ASN A 59 17.75 16.82 -6.72
N THR A 60 17.30 15.94 -7.63
CA THR A 60 17.50 14.49 -7.65
C THR A 60 17.01 13.73 -6.41
N ASN A 61 16.34 14.39 -5.46
CA ASN A 61 15.77 13.76 -4.28
C ASN A 61 14.41 13.11 -4.60
N TYR A 62 14.01 12.16 -3.75
CA TYR A 62 12.68 11.57 -3.76
C TYR A 62 11.70 12.46 -3.00
N LEU A 63 10.46 12.54 -3.50
CA LEU A 63 9.35 13.15 -2.77
C LEU A 63 9.07 12.32 -1.53
N ARG A 64 8.98 12.97 -0.37
CA ARG A 64 8.62 12.32 0.88
C ARG A 64 7.58 13.12 1.66
N TYR A 65 6.79 12.39 2.43
CA TYR A 65 5.97 12.94 3.50
C TYR A 65 6.85 13.45 4.66
N ILE A 66 6.52 14.64 5.15
CA ILE A 66 7.14 15.22 6.34
C ILE A 66 6.30 14.82 7.56
N ASN A 67 6.83 13.85 8.31
CA ASN A 67 6.29 13.34 9.56
C ASN A 67 6.93 14.01 10.80
N GLU A 68 7.72 15.06 10.59
CA GLU A 68 8.37 15.76 11.69
C GLU A 68 7.31 16.55 12.46
N TYR A 69 7.31 16.41 13.79
CA TYR A 69 6.45 17.13 14.73
C TYR A 69 6.73 18.65 14.78
N ASP A 70 7.37 19.21 13.76
CA ASP A 70 7.36 20.65 13.57
C ASP A 70 5.98 21.02 13.05
N ASP A 71 5.17 21.62 13.94
CA ASP A 71 3.77 22.01 13.72
C ASP A 71 3.57 22.82 12.42
N ARG A 72 4.63 23.38 11.84
CA ARG A 72 4.55 24.25 10.66
C ARG A 72 4.56 23.52 9.32
N ILE A 73 5.21 22.36 9.23
CA ILE A 73 5.38 21.62 7.96
C ILE A 73 4.98 20.14 8.05
N GLY A 74 4.53 19.67 9.22
CA GLY A 74 3.89 18.35 9.34
C GLY A 74 2.77 18.19 8.30
N GLY A 75 2.80 17.09 7.55
CA GLY A 75 1.82 16.83 6.49
C GLY A 75 2.24 17.24 5.09
N PHE A 76 3.28 18.09 4.95
CA PHE A 76 3.77 18.55 3.66
C PHE A 76 4.52 17.46 2.90
N LEU A 77 4.59 17.66 1.59
CA LEU A 77 5.27 16.78 0.65
C LEU A 77 6.49 17.50 0.08
N ARG A 78 7.68 16.95 0.33
CA ARG A 78 8.97 17.63 0.07
C ARG A 78 9.95 16.73 -0.67
N PHE A 79 10.65 17.27 -1.66
CA PHE A 79 11.75 16.59 -2.34
C PHE A 79 13.04 16.61 -1.52
N SER A 80 13.01 15.94 -0.36
CA SER A 80 14.13 15.81 0.58
C SER A 80 14.49 14.35 0.91
N GLY A 81 13.80 13.38 0.30
CA GLY A 81 14.10 11.96 0.47
C GLY A 81 15.39 11.58 -0.23
N GLN A 82 16.45 11.28 0.53
CA GLN A 82 17.73 10.83 -0.04
C GLN A 82 17.72 9.36 -0.49
N ARG A 83 16.79 8.56 0.03
CA ARG A 83 16.63 7.13 -0.26
C ARG A 83 15.26 6.88 -0.86
N LEU A 84 15.21 6.07 -1.92
CA LEU A 84 13.98 5.62 -2.55
C LEU A 84 13.12 4.83 -1.57
N VAL A 85 13.72 3.81 -0.94
CA VAL A 85 13.03 2.90 -0.03
C VAL A 85 12.98 3.55 1.36
N SER A 86 11.86 4.19 1.66
CA SER A 86 11.55 4.80 2.95
C SER A 86 10.04 4.68 3.21
N PRO A 87 9.59 4.61 4.48
CA PRO A 87 8.16 4.64 4.77
C PRO A 87 7.46 5.89 4.25
N TYR A 88 8.20 6.98 4.05
CA TYR A 88 7.66 8.30 3.70
C TYR A 88 7.62 8.61 2.20
N THR A 89 8.23 7.77 1.34
CA THR A 89 8.40 8.03 -0.10
C THR A 89 7.45 7.22 -0.99
N LYS A 90 6.65 6.33 -0.40
CA LYS A 90 5.69 5.49 -1.10
C LYS A 90 4.32 6.20 -1.19
N PHE A 91 3.81 6.30 -2.41
CA PHE A 91 2.48 6.84 -2.71
C PHE A 91 1.65 5.79 -3.46
N GLU A 92 0.33 5.89 -3.32
CA GLU A 92 -0.65 5.07 -4.02
C GLU A 92 -1.50 5.95 -4.94
N VAL A 93 -1.74 5.49 -6.16
CA VAL A 93 -2.66 6.13 -7.10
C VAL A 93 -4.00 5.40 -7.10
N GLU A 94 -5.08 6.16 -7.09
CA GLU A 94 -6.46 5.69 -7.25
C GLU A 94 -7.08 6.46 -8.42
N TYR A 95 -7.46 5.78 -9.49
CA TYR A 95 -8.07 6.44 -10.66
C TYR A 95 -9.47 6.95 -10.34
N SER A 96 -9.80 8.13 -10.84
CA SER A 96 -11.12 8.75 -10.68
C SER A 96 -12.13 8.14 -11.65
N ASP A 97 -13.38 8.00 -11.19
CA ASP A 97 -14.50 7.53 -12.00
C ASP A 97 -14.96 8.57 -13.04
N LEU A 98 -14.42 9.81 -13.01
CA LEU A 98 -14.74 10.87 -13.97
C LEU A 98 -14.22 10.61 -15.40
N GLY A 99 -13.43 9.55 -15.62
CA GLY A 99 -13.08 9.06 -16.95
C GLY A 99 -12.14 9.93 -17.79
N LYS A 100 -11.44 10.89 -17.18
CA LYS A 100 -10.49 11.82 -17.85
C LYS A 100 -9.02 11.51 -17.61
N GLY A 101 -8.71 10.31 -17.09
CA GLY A 101 -7.35 9.99 -16.62
C GLY A 101 -6.94 10.74 -15.34
N TYR A 102 -7.90 11.37 -14.66
CA TYR A 102 -7.66 11.99 -13.36
C TYR A 102 -7.45 10.92 -12.29
N VAL A 103 -6.67 11.29 -11.28
CA VAL A 103 -6.28 10.40 -10.19
C VAL A 103 -6.35 11.11 -8.86
N HIS A 104 -6.60 10.34 -7.83
CA HIS A 104 -6.31 10.66 -6.44
C HIS A 104 -4.95 10.07 -6.09
N ILE A 105 -4.13 10.81 -5.34
CA ILE A 105 -2.82 10.32 -4.87
C ILE A 105 -2.84 10.29 -3.35
N ARG A 106 -2.49 9.15 -2.76
CA ARG A 106 -2.50 8.93 -1.32
C ARG A 106 -1.09 8.64 -0.80
N CYS A 107 -0.74 9.24 0.34
CA CYS A 107 0.48 8.87 1.04
C CYS A 107 0.28 7.55 1.78
N CYS A 108 1.13 6.56 1.52
CA CYS A 108 1.01 5.25 2.15
C CYS A 108 1.38 5.26 3.65
N TYR A 109 2.09 6.28 4.13
CA TYR A 109 2.48 6.38 5.53
C TYR A 109 1.29 6.68 6.45
N ASN A 110 0.54 7.74 6.16
CA ASN A 110 -0.59 8.20 6.98
C ASN A 110 -1.96 7.93 6.32
N ASN A 111 -1.98 7.25 5.17
CA ASN A 111 -3.19 6.90 4.44
C ASN A 111 -4.09 8.09 4.07
N LYS A 112 -3.50 9.27 3.82
CA LYS A 112 -4.23 10.49 3.46
C LYS A 112 -3.95 10.95 2.04
N TYR A 113 -4.99 11.49 1.41
CA TYR A 113 -4.96 12.00 0.06
C TYR A 113 -4.23 13.33 -0.02
N TRP A 114 -3.58 13.53 -1.16
CA TRP A 114 -2.99 14.79 -1.56
C TRP A 114 -4.09 15.82 -1.77
N VAL A 115 -3.92 16.97 -1.16
CA VAL A 115 -4.87 18.08 -1.19
C VAL A 115 -4.11 19.38 -1.01
N ARG A 116 -4.69 20.50 -1.40
CA ARG A 116 -4.17 21.82 -1.01
C ARG A 116 -4.12 21.95 0.51
N GLN A 117 -3.18 22.73 1.02
CA GLN A 117 -3.03 22.95 2.47
C GLN A 117 -4.19 23.75 3.07
N SER A 118 -4.78 24.67 2.32
CA SER A 118 -5.95 25.46 2.71
C SER A 118 -6.58 26.15 1.51
N SER A 119 -7.74 26.80 1.70
CA SER A 119 -8.38 27.62 0.67
C SER A 119 -7.53 28.79 0.17
N LYS A 120 -6.53 29.22 0.96
CA LYS A 120 -5.62 30.34 0.67
C LYS A 120 -4.21 29.90 0.25
N SER A 121 -3.90 28.61 0.31
CA SER A 121 -2.60 28.06 -0.02
C SER A 121 -2.71 27.12 -1.22
N SER A 122 -1.67 27.11 -2.04
CA SER A 122 -1.54 26.17 -3.16
C SER A 122 -0.47 25.11 -2.92
N TYR A 123 0.15 25.09 -1.73
CA TYR A 123 1.00 23.98 -1.32
C TYR A 123 0.17 22.71 -1.21
N ILE A 124 0.75 21.58 -1.64
CA ILE A 124 0.11 20.28 -1.59
C ILE A 124 0.63 19.51 -0.38
N VAL A 125 -0.31 18.98 0.41
CA VAL A 125 -0.10 18.22 1.64
C VAL A 125 -0.85 16.89 1.55
N ALA A 126 -0.44 15.89 2.33
CA ALA A 126 -1.16 14.62 2.42
C ALA A 126 -1.97 14.56 3.72
N THR A 127 -3.11 15.26 3.75
CA THR A 127 -3.94 15.39 4.97
C THR A 127 -5.43 15.14 4.76
N ALA A 128 -5.90 14.93 3.53
CA ALA A 128 -7.31 14.64 3.27
C ALA A 128 -7.67 13.19 3.63
N ASN A 129 -8.74 13.00 4.39
CA ASN A 129 -9.18 11.67 4.85
C ASN A 129 -9.96 10.89 3.78
N GLN A 130 -10.49 11.58 2.77
CA GLN A 130 -11.32 11.02 1.71
C GLN A 130 -11.00 11.72 0.39
N ALA A 131 -11.21 11.02 -0.71
CA ALA A 131 -11.21 11.59 -2.04
C ALA A 131 -12.38 12.59 -2.19
N ASP A 132 -12.11 13.74 -2.83
CA ASP A 132 -13.08 14.78 -3.13
C ASP A 132 -12.94 15.21 -4.60
N GLU A 133 -13.99 14.96 -5.37
CA GLU A 133 -14.04 15.24 -6.81
C GLU A 133 -14.78 16.54 -7.14
N ASP A 134 -15.20 17.31 -6.13
CA ASP A 134 -15.89 18.57 -6.31
C ASP A 134 -14.91 19.69 -6.71
N LEU A 135 -14.87 19.98 -8.00
CA LEU A 135 -14.00 21.02 -8.59
C LEU A 135 -14.29 22.44 -8.07
N SER A 136 -15.40 22.68 -7.37
CA SER A 136 -15.67 23.98 -6.76
C SER A 136 -14.97 24.16 -5.40
N LYS A 137 -14.52 23.06 -4.78
CA LYS A 137 -13.91 23.07 -3.45
C LYS A 137 -12.40 23.05 -3.53
N TRP A 138 -11.77 23.90 -2.72
CA TRP A 138 -10.31 23.87 -2.53
C TRP A 138 -9.79 22.52 -2.00
N SER A 139 -10.67 21.72 -1.36
CA SER A 139 -10.38 20.39 -0.85
C SER A 139 -10.36 19.30 -1.92
N CYS A 140 -10.63 19.62 -3.19
CA CYS A 140 -10.56 18.66 -4.29
C CYS A 140 -9.19 17.97 -4.30
N THR A 141 -9.20 16.64 -4.46
CA THR A 141 -8.00 15.78 -4.41
C THR A 141 -7.58 15.26 -5.78
N LEU A 142 -8.19 15.77 -6.85
CA LEU A 142 -7.92 15.33 -8.21
C LEU A 142 -6.64 15.94 -8.76
N PHE A 143 -5.79 15.07 -9.29
CA PHE A 143 -4.60 15.41 -10.06
C PHE A 143 -4.67 14.77 -11.45
N GLU A 144 -4.05 15.42 -12.42
CA GLU A 144 -3.86 14.89 -13.77
C GLU A 144 -2.37 14.66 -14.00
N PRO A 145 -1.94 13.40 -14.20
CA PRO A 145 -0.57 13.10 -14.58
C PRO A 145 -0.36 13.33 -16.07
N ILE A 146 0.70 14.05 -16.42
CA ILE A 146 1.01 14.43 -17.80
C ILE A 146 2.42 13.95 -18.12
N TYR A 147 2.53 12.93 -18.96
CA TYR A 147 3.83 12.42 -19.39
C TYR A 147 4.45 13.32 -20.45
N ASP A 148 5.69 13.73 -20.23
CA ASP A 148 6.52 14.43 -21.20
C ASP A 148 7.47 13.44 -21.88
N ASN A 149 7.17 13.10 -23.13
CA ASN A 149 7.97 12.15 -23.91
C ASN A 149 9.39 12.67 -24.23
N ARG A 150 9.58 14.00 -24.33
CA ARG A 150 10.91 14.59 -24.60
C ARG A 150 11.80 14.47 -23.37
N GLN A 151 11.22 14.72 -22.21
CA GLN A 151 11.92 14.67 -20.93
C GLN A 151 11.94 13.26 -20.35
N LYS A 152 11.10 12.32 -20.81
CA LYS A 152 10.91 11.01 -20.18
C LYS A 152 10.59 11.15 -18.69
N ALA A 153 9.68 12.06 -18.35
CA ALA A 153 9.26 12.37 -16.98
C ALA A 153 7.81 12.85 -16.95
N TYR A 154 7.23 12.89 -15.76
CA TYR A 154 5.87 13.35 -15.53
C TYR A 154 5.84 14.77 -14.97
N ARG A 155 4.83 15.52 -15.38
CA ARG A 155 4.28 16.67 -14.65
C ARG A 155 2.96 16.25 -14.01
N PHE A 156 2.57 16.93 -12.94
CA PHE A 156 1.27 16.75 -12.32
C PHE A 156 0.53 18.07 -12.34
N ARG A 157 -0.73 18.07 -12.75
CA ARG A 157 -1.63 19.23 -12.67
C ARG A 157 -2.62 19.01 -11.53
N HIS A 158 -2.81 20.01 -10.69
CA HIS A 158 -3.89 20.02 -9.71
C HIS A 158 -5.19 20.46 -10.40
N VAL A 159 -6.17 19.56 -10.52
CA VAL A 159 -7.32 19.73 -11.42
C VAL A 159 -8.19 20.94 -11.03
N GLN A 160 -8.46 21.13 -9.73
CA GLN A 160 -9.30 22.26 -9.28
C GLN A 160 -8.65 23.63 -9.52
N LEU A 161 -7.31 23.73 -9.48
CA LEU A 161 -6.62 24.98 -9.73
C LEU A 161 -6.27 25.18 -11.21
N ASP A 162 -6.36 24.12 -12.02
CA ASP A 162 -5.81 24.06 -13.37
C ASP A 162 -4.34 24.53 -13.45
N GLN A 163 -3.54 24.11 -12.47
CA GLN A 163 -2.15 24.55 -12.30
C GLN A 163 -1.20 23.38 -12.17
N ILE A 164 0.00 23.52 -12.77
CA ILE A 164 1.07 22.54 -12.66
C ILE A 164 1.68 22.59 -11.26
N VAL A 165 2.02 21.41 -10.75
CA VAL A 165 2.71 21.21 -9.47
C VAL A 165 4.22 21.33 -9.70
N PHE A 166 4.85 22.23 -8.94
CA PHE A 166 6.29 22.49 -8.97
C PHE A 166 6.93 22.17 -7.63
N LEU A 167 8.21 21.82 -7.66
CA LEU A 167 9.12 21.95 -6.54
C LEU A 167 9.28 23.45 -6.22
N SER A 168 8.94 23.85 -4.99
CA SER A 168 9.08 25.22 -4.52
C SER A 168 10.55 25.58 -4.34
N HIS A 169 10.94 26.74 -4.87
CA HIS A 169 12.21 27.37 -4.59
C HIS A 169 11.95 28.64 -3.77
N SER A 170 12.14 28.52 -2.45
CA SER A 170 11.88 29.59 -1.48
C SER A 170 12.99 29.65 -0.44
N ASN A 171 13.19 30.82 0.18
CA ASN A 171 14.17 31.00 1.26
C ASN A 171 13.55 30.75 2.65
N ASP A 172 12.46 29.98 2.71
CA ASP A 172 11.71 29.68 3.93
C ASP A 172 11.62 28.17 4.18
N GLN A 173 10.89 27.80 5.23
CA GLN A 173 10.68 26.40 5.63
C GLN A 173 9.98 25.53 4.56
N TYR A 174 9.38 26.14 3.53
CA TYR A 174 8.66 25.44 2.46
C TYR A 174 9.55 25.13 1.24
N ASN A 175 10.86 25.42 1.30
CA ASN A 175 11.77 25.09 0.21
C ASN A 175 11.72 23.59 -0.12
N ASP A 176 11.74 23.26 -1.40
CA ASP A 176 11.58 21.92 -1.96
C ASP A 176 10.21 21.24 -1.70
N CYS A 177 9.24 21.92 -1.07
CA CYS A 177 7.87 21.42 -0.96
C CYS A 177 7.15 21.54 -2.31
N ILE A 178 6.16 20.70 -2.55
CA ILE A 178 5.37 20.80 -3.80
C ILE A 178 4.25 21.82 -3.69
N VAL A 179 4.09 22.62 -4.74
CA VAL A 179 3.12 23.71 -4.83
C VAL A 179 2.49 23.76 -6.22
N ALA A 180 1.16 23.83 -6.29
CA ALA A 180 0.45 24.11 -7.54
C ALA A 180 0.50 25.61 -7.81
N LYS A 181 1.07 26.03 -8.93
CA LYS A 181 1.11 27.45 -9.32
C LYS A 181 1.05 27.60 -10.83
N ALA A 182 0.63 28.78 -11.29
CA ALA A 182 0.71 29.11 -12.69
C ALA A 182 2.17 29.07 -13.17
N GLU A 183 2.38 28.62 -14.40
CA GLU A 183 3.66 28.77 -15.09
C GLU A 183 4.05 30.24 -15.11
N ARG A 184 5.30 30.58 -14.75
CA ARG A 184 5.80 31.95 -14.87
C ARG A 184 6.00 32.27 -16.34
N GLU A 185 5.07 33.00 -16.91
CA GLU A 185 5.26 33.67 -18.18
C GLU A 185 6.09 34.94 -17.94
N VAL A 186 7.22 35.06 -18.64
CA VAL A 186 8.01 36.30 -18.64
C VAL A 186 7.70 37.02 -19.94
N GLU A 187 7.05 38.18 -19.83
CA GLU A 187 6.92 39.13 -20.93
C GLU A 187 8.29 39.78 -21.14
N VAL A 188 9.01 39.35 -22.18
CA VAL A 188 10.31 39.94 -22.52
C VAL A 188 10.11 41.16 -23.43
N LEU A 189 8.97 41.22 -24.13
CA LEU A 189 8.45 42.31 -24.97
C LEU A 189 6.91 42.18 -25.07
N PRO A 190 6.14 43.24 -25.40
CA PRO A 190 4.65 43.22 -25.43
C PRO A 190 4.01 42.26 -26.46
N MET A 191 4.78 41.40 -27.13
CA MET A 191 4.28 40.37 -28.06
C MET A 191 5.06 39.04 -28.00
N VAL A 192 6.01 38.86 -27.07
CA VAL A 192 6.79 37.62 -26.97
C VAL A 192 6.82 37.12 -25.53
N THR A 193 6.01 36.10 -25.28
CA THR A 193 6.06 35.31 -24.05
C THR A 193 7.08 34.19 -24.22
N ILE A 194 8.18 34.23 -23.45
CA ILE A 194 9.18 33.16 -23.45
C ILE A 194 9.01 32.36 -22.15
N ARG A 195 8.82 31.05 -22.29
CA ARG A 195 8.88 30.11 -21.17
C ARG A 195 10.33 30.04 -20.69
N LYS A 196 10.59 30.31 -19.41
CA LYS A 196 11.91 30.00 -18.84
C LYS A 196 12.05 28.49 -18.78
N ALA A 197 12.88 27.91 -19.64
CA ALA A 197 13.20 26.48 -19.63
C ALA A 197 13.66 26.00 -18.23
N ASP A 198 14.31 26.88 -17.46
CA ASP A 198 14.75 26.60 -16.09
C ASP A 198 13.59 26.42 -15.10
N ASP A 199 12.41 27.02 -15.31
CA ASP A 199 11.25 26.80 -14.42
C ASP A 199 10.58 25.44 -14.68
N GLU A 200 10.73 24.86 -15.89
CA GLU A 200 10.08 23.58 -16.24
C GLU A 200 10.69 22.38 -15.51
N ILE A 201 12.00 22.40 -15.22
CA ILE A 201 12.66 21.27 -14.53
C ILE A 201 12.12 21.06 -13.11
N TYR A 202 11.61 22.11 -12.48
CA TYR A 202 10.99 22.05 -11.15
C TYR A 202 9.64 21.33 -11.16
N ALA A 203 8.95 21.23 -12.30
CA ALA A 203 7.71 20.47 -12.45
C ALA A 203 7.94 19.00 -12.83
N LEU A 204 9.17 18.64 -13.26
CA LEU A 204 9.46 17.33 -13.81
C LEU A 204 9.90 16.33 -12.73
N SER A 205 9.23 15.20 -12.70
CA SER A 205 9.58 14.07 -11.82
C SER A 205 9.62 12.76 -12.62
N THR A 206 10.63 11.95 -12.39
CA THR A 206 10.63 10.56 -12.87
C THR A 206 9.87 9.68 -11.90
N LEU A 207 9.06 8.78 -12.45
CA LEU A 207 8.32 7.81 -11.68
C LEU A 207 9.14 6.55 -11.47
N VAL A 208 9.08 5.99 -10.27
CA VAL A 208 9.61 4.67 -9.95
C VAL A 208 8.45 3.78 -9.55
N ASP A 209 8.24 2.69 -10.29
CA ASP A 209 7.30 1.64 -9.92
C ASP A 209 7.79 0.97 -8.61
N TRP A 210 6.98 1.08 -7.55
CA TRP A 210 7.35 0.54 -6.25
C TRP A 210 7.26 -0.98 -6.22
N ASP A 211 6.32 -1.57 -6.96
CA ASP A 211 6.10 -3.01 -6.93
C ASP A 211 7.15 -3.77 -7.73
N SER A 212 7.78 -3.09 -8.71
CA SER A 212 8.95 -3.61 -9.42
C SER A 212 10.24 -3.60 -8.59
N LEU A 213 10.25 -2.99 -7.39
CA LEU A 213 11.45 -2.92 -6.55
C LEU A 213 11.80 -4.27 -5.95
N PHE A 214 13.10 -4.60 -6.04
CA PHE A 214 13.71 -5.69 -5.31
C PHE A 214 14.45 -5.13 -4.08
N ILE A 215 13.77 -5.09 -2.94
CA ILE A 215 14.31 -4.58 -1.68
C ILE A 215 15.12 -5.71 -1.02
N LEU A 216 16.43 -5.51 -0.88
CA LEU A 216 17.30 -6.45 -0.19
C LEU A 216 17.14 -6.36 1.34
N PRO A 217 17.23 -7.48 2.07
CA PRO A 217 17.44 -7.45 3.51
C PRO A 217 18.69 -6.66 3.87
N LYS A 218 18.74 -6.15 5.10
CA LYS A 218 19.90 -5.40 5.60
C LYS A 218 21.17 -6.25 5.63
N HIS A 219 21.04 -7.53 5.96
CA HIS A 219 22.16 -8.48 6.00
C HIS A 219 21.87 -9.64 5.05
N VAL A 220 22.80 -9.93 4.15
CA VAL A 220 22.67 -10.97 3.12
C VAL A 220 24.00 -11.65 2.87
N ALA A 221 23.96 -12.83 2.24
CA ALA A 221 25.10 -13.40 1.54
C ALA A 221 24.82 -13.39 0.03
N PHE A 222 25.87 -13.26 -0.78
CA PHE A 222 25.77 -13.35 -2.23
C PHE A 222 26.46 -14.61 -2.72
N LYS A 223 25.78 -15.42 -3.53
CA LYS A 223 26.37 -16.59 -4.18
C LYS A 223 26.54 -16.33 -5.66
N GLY A 224 27.76 -16.47 -6.16
CA GLY A 224 28.12 -16.20 -7.54
C GLY A 224 27.77 -17.36 -8.48
N ASP A 225 27.94 -17.12 -9.78
CA ASP A 225 27.75 -18.12 -10.84
C ASP A 225 28.70 -19.32 -10.73
N ASN A 226 29.79 -19.19 -9.98
CA ASN A 226 30.72 -20.27 -9.64
C ASN A 226 30.24 -21.14 -8.46
N GLY A 227 29.05 -20.89 -7.93
CA GLY A 227 28.46 -21.63 -6.81
C GLY A 227 29.06 -21.30 -5.44
N GLN A 228 29.97 -20.33 -5.35
CA GLN A 228 30.62 -19.92 -4.10
C GLN A 228 30.03 -18.61 -3.57
N TYR A 229 30.08 -18.44 -2.26
CA TYR A 229 29.68 -17.22 -1.56
C TYR A 229 30.77 -16.16 -1.59
N LEU A 230 30.33 -14.91 -1.71
CA LEU A 230 31.15 -13.73 -1.60
C LEU A 230 31.62 -13.58 -0.15
N SER A 231 32.93 -13.73 0.05
CA SER A 231 33.59 -13.70 1.35
C SER A 231 34.69 -12.65 1.37
N PHE A 232 34.91 -12.02 2.53
CA PHE A 232 36.07 -11.17 2.76
C PHE A 232 37.36 -12.00 2.86
N SER A 233 38.22 -11.85 1.85
CA SER A 233 39.56 -12.44 1.75
C SER A 233 40.55 -11.31 1.52
N SER A 234 40.98 -10.70 2.65
CA SER A 234 41.81 -9.49 2.67
C SER A 234 42.90 -9.48 1.57
N PRO A 235 43.00 -8.40 0.77
CA PRO A 235 42.25 -7.15 0.85
C PRO A 235 40.94 -7.13 0.02
N TYR A 236 40.49 -8.26 -0.52
CA TYR A 236 39.40 -8.30 -1.52
C TYR A 236 38.15 -9.02 -1.02
N LEU A 237 37.01 -8.74 -1.67
CA LEU A 237 35.83 -9.59 -1.61
C LEU A 237 35.89 -10.61 -2.75
N LYS A 238 35.81 -11.91 -2.44
CA LYS A 238 35.97 -13.01 -3.40
C LYS A 238 34.82 -14.00 -3.31
N PHE A 239 34.37 -14.49 -4.45
CA PHE A 239 33.47 -15.63 -4.51
C PHE A 239 34.31 -16.90 -4.30
N SER A 240 34.55 -17.26 -3.04
CA SER A 240 35.48 -18.33 -2.65
C SER A 240 35.00 -19.24 -1.52
N SER A 241 34.03 -18.82 -0.72
CA SER A 241 33.53 -19.64 0.38
C SER A 241 32.46 -20.62 -0.12
N SER A 242 32.45 -21.85 0.38
CA SER A 242 31.42 -22.84 0.07
C SER A 242 30.32 -22.92 1.13
N ASP A 243 30.50 -22.27 2.29
CA ASP A 243 29.59 -22.36 3.43
C ASP A 243 28.99 -20.99 3.77
N VAL A 244 27.66 -20.90 3.69
CA VAL A 244 26.91 -19.69 4.05
C VAL A 244 26.98 -19.38 5.56
N LYS A 245 27.43 -20.34 6.37
CA LYS A 245 27.55 -20.19 7.83
C LYS A 245 28.80 -19.41 8.25
N GLU A 246 29.76 -19.20 7.36
CA GLU A 246 30.97 -18.45 7.68
C GLU A 246 30.65 -16.97 7.89
N SER A 247 31.12 -16.37 8.99
CA SER A 247 30.89 -14.95 9.27
C SER A 247 31.49 -14.01 8.19
N SER A 248 32.50 -14.48 7.46
CA SER A 248 33.16 -13.75 6.38
C SER A 248 32.26 -13.52 5.15
N VAL A 249 31.15 -14.26 5.01
CA VAL A 249 30.26 -14.16 3.84
C VAL A 249 29.13 -13.13 4.01
N VAL A 250 28.88 -12.70 5.25
CA VAL A 250 27.78 -11.78 5.57
C VAL A 250 28.14 -10.37 5.12
N GLN A 251 27.26 -9.79 4.30
CA GLN A 251 27.35 -8.42 3.80
C GLN A 251 26.21 -7.57 4.38
N GLU A 252 26.51 -6.31 4.69
CA GLU A 252 25.51 -5.32 5.08
C GLU A 252 25.16 -4.42 3.90
N ILE A 253 23.86 -4.25 3.62
CA ILE A 253 23.34 -3.47 2.50
C ILE A 253 23.00 -2.06 2.95
N PHE A 254 23.60 -1.08 2.27
CA PHE A 254 23.29 0.34 2.43
C PHE A 254 22.75 0.90 1.10
N PRO A 255 21.44 1.19 1.00
CA PRO A 255 20.89 1.85 -0.17
C PRO A 255 21.46 3.27 -0.30
N THR A 256 22.08 3.57 -1.44
CA THR A 256 22.61 4.90 -1.77
C THR A 256 21.85 5.53 -2.95
N LYS A 257 21.99 6.85 -3.10
CA LYS A 257 21.19 7.65 -4.05
C LYS A 257 21.59 7.41 -5.51
N ASP A 258 22.88 7.19 -5.76
CA ASP A 258 23.46 7.02 -7.10
C ASP A 258 24.68 6.07 -7.02
N GLY A 259 24.67 5.01 -7.85
CA GLY A 259 25.83 4.14 -8.09
C GLY A 259 26.60 4.60 -9.34
N ASN A 260 27.63 3.86 -9.75
CA ASN A 260 28.39 4.15 -10.97
C ASN A 260 27.69 3.70 -12.26
N ASN A 261 26.39 3.38 -12.22
CA ASN A 261 25.61 2.81 -13.34
C ASN A 261 26.19 1.53 -13.96
N HIS A 262 27.06 0.82 -13.23
CA HIS A 262 27.57 -0.48 -13.62
C HIS A 262 27.01 -1.59 -12.74
N PHE A 263 27.01 -2.81 -13.26
CA PHE A 263 26.66 -4.00 -12.51
C PHE A 263 27.88 -4.57 -11.79
N CYS A 264 27.66 -5.07 -10.58
CA CYS A 264 28.59 -5.95 -9.89
C CYS A 264 28.71 -7.26 -10.66
N GLN A 265 29.93 -7.81 -10.76
CA GLN A 265 30.20 -9.12 -11.34
C GLN A 265 31.38 -9.79 -10.65
N ARG A 266 31.44 -11.12 -10.76
CA ARG A 266 32.67 -11.87 -10.49
C ARG A 266 33.67 -11.62 -11.62
N LEU A 267 34.92 -11.28 -11.29
CA LEU A 267 35.98 -11.06 -12.28
C LEU A 267 37.27 -11.76 -11.87
N THR A 268 37.95 -12.35 -12.86
CA THR A 268 39.32 -12.85 -12.74
C THR A 268 40.20 -12.11 -13.74
N ILE A 269 41.14 -11.29 -13.25
CA ILE A 269 42.04 -10.50 -14.08
C ILE A 269 43.30 -10.10 -13.27
N GLU A 270 44.45 -9.95 -13.92
CA GLU A 270 45.68 -9.42 -13.30
C GLU A 270 46.05 -10.07 -11.95
N GLY A 271 46.03 -11.41 -11.89
CA GLY A 271 46.35 -12.16 -10.66
C GLY A 271 45.30 -12.09 -9.55
N LYS A 272 44.16 -11.42 -9.78
CA LYS A 272 43.00 -11.42 -8.89
C LYS A 272 42.02 -12.47 -9.38
N THR A 273 41.69 -13.45 -8.53
CA THR A 273 40.78 -14.55 -8.89
C THR A 273 39.42 -14.36 -8.24
N SER A 274 38.35 -14.46 -9.05
CA SER A 274 36.95 -14.46 -8.61
C SER A 274 36.58 -13.32 -7.67
N CYS A 275 37.14 -12.13 -7.88
CA CYS A 275 36.87 -10.95 -7.04
C CYS A 275 35.57 -10.26 -7.45
N LEU A 276 34.91 -9.58 -6.51
CA LEU A 276 33.81 -8.67 -6.82
C LEU A 276 34.34 -7.44 -7.57
N HIS A 277 33.70 -7.12 -8.69
CA HIS A 277 34.04 -5.98 -9.52
C HIS A 277 32.77 -5.25 -9.96
N ALA A 278 32.66 -3.96 -9.65
CA ALA A 278 31.51 -3.12 -10.00
C ALA A 278 31.78 -2.30 -11.27
N GLY A 279 31.97 -2.96 -12.41
CA GLY A 279 32.32 -2.27 -13.67
C GLY A 279 31.72 -2.91 -14.92
N ALA A 280 30.77 -3.83 -14.79
CA ALA A 280 30.09 -4.41 -15.95
C ALA A 280 29.07 -3.41 -16.52
N ILE A 281 29.10 -3.16 -17.83
CA ILE A 281 28.12 -2.28 -18.51
C ILE A 281 26.81 -2.99 -18.87
N THR A 282 26.79 -4.32 -18.84
CA THR A 282 25.64 -5.17 -19.15
C THR A 282 25.56 -6.30 -18.14
N ILE A 283 24.38 -6.92 -18.00
CA ILE A 283 24.17 -8.07 -17.11
C ILE A 283 24.80 -9.32 -17.73
N THR A 284 26.05 -9.63 -17.38
CA THR A 284 26.77 -10.85 -17.80
C THR A 284 26.33 -12.06 -16.97
N LYS A 285 26.84 -13.26 -17.29
CA LYS A 285 26.60 -14.46 -16.47
C LYS A 285 27.17 -14.25 -15.06
N GLU A 286 28.34 -13.65 -14.97
CA GLU A 286 29.09 -13.35 -13.75
C GLU A 286 28.46 -12.22 -12.93
N SER A 287 27.59 -11.41 -13.53
CA SER A 287 26.76 -10.42 -12.82
C SER A 287 25.54 -11.04 -12.13
N ARG A 288 25.18 -12.28 -12.46
CA ARG A 288 24.03 -12.96 -11.84
C ARG A 288 24.46 -13.55 -10.51
N MET A 289 23.90 -13.02 -9.44
CA MET A 289 24.17 -13.48 -8.08
C MET A 289 22.86 -13.90 -7.42
N GLU A 290 22.90 -15.01 -6.72
CA GLU A 290 21.82 -15.43 -5.83
C GLU A 290 21.98 -14.66 -4.50
N VAL A 291 20.91 -14.01 -4.06
CA VAL A 291 20.86 -13.35 -2.75
C VAL A 291 20.31 -14.35 -1.75
N VAL A 292 21.10 -14.66 -0.73
CA VAL A 292 20.73 -15.58 0.33
C VAL A 292 20.51 -14.79 1.62
N GLU A 293 19.34 -14.96 2.22
CA GLU A 293 19.05 -14.37 3.53
C GLU A 293 19.77 -15.16 4.64
N VAL A 294 20.49 -14.43 5.49
CA VAL A 294 21.31 -14.99 6.57
C VAL A 294 20.61 -14.91 7.94
N VAL A 295 19.29 -14.72 7.95
CA VAL A 295 18.45 -14.63 9.14
C VAL A 295 18.01 -16.03 9.57
N ILE A 296 18.23 -16.40 10.83
CA ILE A 296 17.74 -17.65 11.45
C ILE A 296 16.29 -17.50 11.88
N SER A 297 16.00 -16.42 12.61
CA SER A 297 14.68 -16.15 13.18
C SER A 297 14.37 -14.66 13.14
N ARG A 298 13.08 -14.37 13.07
CA ARG A 298 12.56 -13.01 13.00
C ARG A 298 11.46 -12.85 14.05
N THR A 299 11.58 -11.83 14.87
CA THR A 299 10.51 -11.42 15.77
C THR A 299 9.99 -10.07 15.32
N ILE A 300 8.66 -9.96 15.19
CA ILE A 300 7.97 -8.70 14.99
C ILE A 300 7.16 -8.43 16.25
N ASP A 301 7.50 -7.34 16.93
CA ASP A 301 6.90 -6.92 18.18
C ASP A 301 6.59 -5.42 18.18
N ASN A 302 5.98 -4.94 19.27
CA ASN A 302 5.61 -3.54 19.47
C ASN A 302 4.81 -2.97 18.29
N VAL A 303 3.75 -3.69 17.88
CA VAL A 303 2.88 -3.27 16.79
C VAL A 303 1.96 -2.17 17.28
N GLU A 304 2.13 -0.97 16.73
CA GLU A 304 1.36 0.22 17.08
C GLU A 304 0.45 0.62 15.91
N TYR A 305 -0.86 0.49 16.09
CA TYR A 305 -1.84 0.89 15.10
C TYR A 305 -2.15 2.38 15.20
N ARG A 306 -1.98 3.13 14.10
CA ARG A 306 -2.36 4.54 13.98
C ARG A 306 -3.83 4.68 13.61
N ILE A 307 -4.72 4.48 14.58
CA ILE A 307 -6.18 4.49 14.37
C ILE A 307 -6.70 5.80 13.80
N ASN A 308 -6.08 6.93 14.12
CA ASN A 308 -6.46 8.26 13.60
C ASN A 308 -6.20 8.43 12.09
N ASP A 309 -5.34 7.59 11.54
CA ASP A 309 -4.99 7.56 10.11
C ASP A 309 -5.67 6.38 9.39
N ALA A 310 -6.57 5.68 10.07
CA ALA A 310 -7.25 4.53 9.52
C ALA A 310 -8.44 4.91 8.65
N GLN A 311 -8.73 4.09 7.65
CA GLN A 311 -9.86 4.25 6.75
C GLN A 311 -10.82 3.07 6.89
N ILE A 312 -12.12 3.38 6.97
CA ILE A 312 -13.19 2.39 6.89
C ILE A 312 -13.90 2.59 5.56
N TYR A 313 -14.08 1.51 4.80
CA TYR A 313 -14.69 1.55 3.48
C TYR A 313 -15.51 0.27 3.22
N GLY A 314 -16.19 0.23 2.06
CA GLY A 314 -16.97 -0.95 1.65
C GLY A 314 -18.11 -1.31 2.61
N GLN A 315 -18.65 -0.33 3.34
CA GLN A 315 -19.70 -0.59 4.33
C GLN A 315 -21.00 -1.00 3.64
N LYS A 316 -21.53 -2.17 4.01
CA LYS A 316 -22.81 -2.70 3.52
C LYS A 316 -23.64 -3.23 4.67
N VAL A 317 -24.95 -2.95 4.62
CA VAL A 317 -25.92 -3.55 5.54
C VAL A 317 -26.40 -4.87 4.93
N VAL A 318 -26.29 -5.96 5.69
CA VAL A 318 -26.77 -7.30 5.30
C VAL A 318 -27.89 -7.73 6.24
N SER A 319 -29.01 -8.16 5.67
CA SER A 319 -30.13 -8.70 6.44
C SER A 319 -29.83 -10.12 6.89
N MET A 320 -29.75 -10.34 8.20
CA MET A 320 -29.45 -11.65 8.80
C MET A 320 -30.68 -12.56 8.88
N GLY A 321 -31.84 -11.99 9.19
CA GLY A 321 -33.04 -12.78 9.43
C GLY A 321 -34.21 -11.93 9.90
N LYS A 322 -35.42 -12.48 9.74
CA LYS A 322 -36.66 -11.86 10.20
C LYS A 322 -37.33 -12.77 11.21
N GLY A 323 -37.78 -12.20 12.32
CA GLY A 323 -38.54 -12.89 13.35
C GLY A 323 -39.92 -12.26 13.50
N THR A 324 -40.88 -13.02 14.01
CA THR A 324 -42.22 -12.51 14.31
C THR A 324 -42.74 -13.16 15.57
N ALA A 325 -43.21 -12.35 16.50
CA ALA A 325 -43.89 -12.78 17.71
C ALA A 325 -45.31 -12.23 17.74
N VAL A 326 -46.27 -13.03 18.18
CA VAL A 326 -47.69 -12.66 18.29
C VAL A 326 -48.14 -12.97 19.69
N ASN A 327 -48.57 -11.94 20.43
CA ASN A 327 -49.17 -12.09 21.74
C ASN A 327 -50.70 -12.02 21.60
N LYS A 328 -51.37 -13.14 21.87
CA LYS A 328 -52.84 -13.26 21.85
C LYS A 328 -53.45 -13.15 23.24
N THR A 329 -52.65 -12.85 24.26
CA THR A 329 -53.11 -12.73 25.65
C THR A 329 -53.42 -11.27 25.99
N LYS A 330 -54.06 -11.07 27.15
CA LYS A 330 -54.36 -9.75 27.71
C LYS A 330 -53.21 -9.17 28.54
N GLU A 331 -52.14 -9.92 28.74
CA GLU A 331 -50.96 -9.53 29.51
C GLU A 331 -49.76 -9.36 28.59
N THR A 332 -48.75 -8.61 29.03
CA THR A 332 -47.53 -8.40 28.27
C THR A 332 -46.67 -9.67 28.31
N ASP A 333 -46.13 -10.07 27.16
CA ASP A 333 -45.22 -11.21 27.03
C ASP A 333 -43.82 -10.73 26.62
N THR A 334 -42.78 -11.51 26.94
CA THR A 334 -41.40 -11.24 26.50
C THR A 334 -40.86 -12.44 25.74
N VAL A 335 -40.62 -12.24 24.44
CA VAL A 335 -40.08 -13.27 23.56
C VAL A 335 -38.61 -12.96 23.26
N THR A 336 -37.73 -13.92 23.57
CA THR A 336 -36.29 -13.80 23.26
C THR A 336 -36.01 -14.39 21.89
N PHE A 337 -35.57 -13.55 20.95
CA PHE A 337 -35.08 -13.99 19.65
C PHE A 337 -33.62 -14.38 19.75
N GLN A 338 -33.23 -15.53 19.19
CA GLN A 338 -31.85 -15.94 19.03
C GLN A 338 -31.47 -15.91 17.55
N PHE A 339 -30.38 -15.24 17.22
CA PHE A 339 -29.83 -15.17 15.88
C PHE A 339 -28.41 -15.74 15.89
N LYS A 340 -28.06 -16.49 14.83
CA LYS A 340 -26.72 -17.01 14.61
C LYS A 340 -26.22 -16.55 13.25
N TYR A 341 -24.95 -16.16 13.16
CA TYR A 341 -24.34 -15.79 11.89
C TYR A 341 -22.89 -16.27 11.79
N GLU A 342 -22.47 -16.64 10.59
CA GLU A 342 -21.08 -16.96 10.27
C GLU A 342 -20.36 -15.66 9.89
N GLU A 343 -19.43 -15.23 10.74
CA GLU A 343 -18.51 -14.13 10.49
C GLU A 343 -17.28 -14.68 9.74
N LYS A 344 -17.05 -14.15 8.53
CA LYS A 344 -15.88 -14.46 7.70
C LYS A 344 -14.94 -13.27 7.72
N ASN A 345 -13.81 -13.40 8.41
CA ASN A 345 -12.82 -12.34 8.50
C ASN A 345 -11.67 -12.63 7.53
N LYS A 346 -11.22 -11.59 6.81
CA LYS A 346 -10.00 -11.61 6.00
C LYS A 346 -9.01 -10.61 6.59
N LYS A 347 -7.77 -11.02 6.82
CA LYS A 347 -6.74 -10.20 7.47
C LYS A 347 -5.45 -10.26 6.65
N ASN A 348 -4.79 -9.12 6.47
CA ASN A 348 -3.54 -8.99 5.73
C ASN A 348 -2.72 -7.84 6.33
N TRP A 349 -1.44 -8.09 6.59
CA TRP A 349 -0.46 -7.08 6.96
C TRP A 349 0.58 -6.97 5.84
N SER A 350 0.90 -5.75 5.46
CA SER A 350 1.96 -5.47 4.48
C SER A 350 2.92 -4.44 5.04
N SER A 351 4.16 -4.46 4.54
CA SER A 351 5.18 -3.49 4.92
C SER A 351 5.69 -2.77 3.67
N SER A 352 5.90 -1.46 3.81
CA SER A 352 6.40 -0.61 2.72
C SER A 352 7.89 -0.82 2.46
N VAL A 353 8.63 -1.37 3.43
CA VAL A 353 10.11 -1.45 3.40
C VAL A 353 10.64 -2.87 3.63
N SER A 354 9.77 -3.89 3.67
CA SER A 354 10.20 -5.27 3.86
C SER A 354 10.78 -5.87 2.58
N SER A 355 11.80 -6.72 2.76
CA SER A 355 12.33 -7.57 1.70
C SER A 355 11.29 -8.61 1.26
N LYS A 356 11.30 -8.95 -0.04
CA LYS A 356 10.52 -10.06 -0.62
C LYS A 356 11.24 -11.41 -0.53
N ILE A 357 12.50 -11.43 -0.09
CA ILE A 357 13.32 -12.63 0.09
C ILE A 357 12.98 -13.30 1.43
N GLY A 358 12.94 -14.65 1.44
CA GLY A 358 12.96 -15.49 2.65
C GLY A 358 11.67 -15.50 3.47
N VAL A 359 10.53 -15.64 2.78
CA VAL A 359 9.17 -15.75 3.35
C VAL A 359 9.03 -16.89 4.39
N SER A 360 9.97 -17.84 4.45
CA SER A 360 9.93 -19.02 5.33
C SER A 360 10.72 -18.91 6.65
N VAL A 361 11.09 -17.71 7.11
CA VAL A 361 11.72 -17.56 8.43
C VAL A 361 10.64 -17.69 9.51
N THR A 362 10.85 -18.55 10.50
CA THR A 362 9.97 -18.67 11.68
C THR A 362 9.77 -17.28 12.28
N THR A 363 8.54 -16.76 12.09
CA THR A 363 8.18 -15.41 12.46
C THR A 363 7.22 -15.47 13.63
N ASN A 364 7.70 -15.07 14.80
CA ASN A 364 6.81 -14.86 15.95
C ASN A 364 6.12 -13.51 15.77
N PHE A 365 4.80 -13.55 15.61
CA PHE A 365 3.95 -12.37 15.42
C PHE A 365 2.81 -12.39 16.44
N GLN A 366 2.94 -11.57 17.47
CA GLN A 366 1.93 -11.40 18.51
C GLN A 366 1.25 -10.05 18.29
N VAL A 367 0.03 -10.07 17.76
CA VAL A 367 -0.71 -8.84 17.46
C VAL A 367 -2.20 -8.95 17.76
N GLY A 368 -2.77 -7.83 18.18
CA GLY A 368 -4.22 -7.63 18.11
C GLY A 368 -4.65 -7.35 16.68
N VAL A 369 -5.86 -7.75 16.31
CA VAL A 369 -6.41 -7.55 14.97
C VAL A 369 -7.39 -6.36 14.99
N PRO A 370 -7.17 -5.33 14.15
CA PRO A 370 -8.13 -4.25 13.98
C PRO A 370 -9.44 -4.74 13.35
N MET A 371 -10.57 -4.34 13.91
CA MET A 371 -11.91 -4.67 13.44
C MET A 371 -12.84 -3.47 13.51
N VAL A 372 -13.82 -3.42 12.61
CA VAL A 372 -14.82 -2.36 12.58
C VAL A 372 -15.97 -2.74 13.52
N ALA A 373 -16.08 -2.04 14.65
CA ALA A 373 -17.13 -2.22 15.64
C ALA A 373 -17.84 -0.88 15.91
N LYS A 374 -19.17 -0.86 15.80
CA LYS A 374 -20.01 0.34 16.05
C LYS A 374 -19.55 1.60 15.28
N GLY A 375 -18.95 1.43 14.10
CA GLY A 375 -18.45 2.54 13.28
C GLY A 375 -17.09 3.10 13.72
N LYS A 376 -16.42 2.45 14.68
CA LYS A 376 -15.03 2.74 15.08
C LYS A 376 -14.16 1.53 14.80
N ILE A 377 -12.85 1.74 14.81
CA ILE A 377 -11.88 0.63 14.76
C ILE A 377 -11.49 0.29 16.19
N GLU A 378 -11.67 -0.97 16.55
CA GLU A 378 -11.26 -1.55 17.82
C GLU A 378 -10.21 -2.63 17.51
N VAL A 379 -9.19 -2.75 18.36
CA VAL A 379 -8.14 -3.79 18.20
C VAL A 379 -8.44 -4.91 19.19
N SER A 380 -8.45 -6.16 18.71
CA SER A 380 -8.67 -7.32 19.57
C SER A 380 -7.56 -7.52 20.61
N ALA A 381 -7.77 -8.42 21.56
CA ALA A 381 -6.68 -8.96 22.36
C ALA A 381 -5.58 -9.55 21.44
N GLU A 382 -4.34 -9.45 21.90
CA GLU A 382 -3.19 -10.02 21.20
C GLU A 382 -3.30 -11.54 21.14
N MET A 383 -2.99 -12.08 19.97
CA MET A 383 -2.89 -13.52 19.75
C MET A 383 -1.55 -13.80 19.11
N GLU A 384 -0.87 -14.86 19.56
CA GLU A 384 0.26 -15.41 18.83
C GLU A 384 -0.27 -16.08 17.56
N THR A 385 0.20 -15.62 16.42
CA THR A 385 -0.11 -16.18 15.11
C THR A 385 1.19 -16.34 14.35
N GLU A 386 1.40 -17.46 13.67
CA GLU A 386 2.39 -17.52 12.61
C GLU A 386 1.89 -16.63 11.46
N TYR A 387 2.72 -15.70 11.00
CA TYR A 387 2.31 -14.73 9.99
C TYR A 387 3.39 -14.53 8.92
N GLU A 388 2.97 -14.70 7.67
CA GLU A 388 3.77 -14.39 6.49
C GLU A 388 3.31 -13.08 5.84
N TRP A 389 4.27 -12.20 5.55
CA TRP A 389 4.01 -10.88 4.96
C TRP A 389 3.25 -10.98 3.64
N GLY A 390 2.14 -10.24 3.54
CA GLY A 390 1.33 -10.19 2.32
C GLY A 390 0.35 -11.35 2.17
N GLU A 391 0.42 -12.38 3.02
CA GLU A 391 -0.56 -13.47 2.99
C GLU A 391 -1.89 -13.05 3.60
N THR A 392 -2.96 -13.49 2.95
CA THR A 392 -4.33 -13.22 3.40
C THR A 392 -4.85 -14.39 4.22
N HIS A 393 -4.99 -14.15 5.52
CA HIS A 393 -5.52 -15.13 6.47
C HIS A 393 -7.05 -15.02 6.50
N LYS A 394 -7.72 -16.18 6.55
CA LYS A 394 -9.18 -16.29 6.54
C LYS A 394 -9.64 -17.03 7.78
N ASP A 395 -10.41 -16.35 8.63
CA ASP A 395 -11.02 -16.95 9.81
C ASP A 395 -12.53 -17.04 9.64
N LYS A 396 -13.12 -18.10 10.21
CA LYS A 396 -14.56 -18.31 10.26
C LYS A 396 -14.98 -18.51 11.71
N ASN A 397 -15.84 -17.62 12.20
CA ASN A 397 -16.39 -17.70 13.55
C ASN A 397 -17.92 -17.66 13.47
N VAL A 398 -18.60 -18.52 14.24
CA VAL A 398 -20.06 -18.42 14.39
C VAL A 398 -20.36 -17.57 15.61
N LYS A 399 -21.06 -16.46 15.41
CA LYS A 399 -21.51 -15.58 16.49
C LYS A 399 -23.00 -15.79 16.74
N GLU A 400 -23.36 -15.86 18.00
CA GLU A 400 -24.75 -15.94 18.45
C GLU A 400 -25.08 -14.70 19.28
N PHE A 401 -26.29 -14.15 19.09
CA PHE A 401 -26.80 -13.10 19.95
C PHE A 401 -28.29 -13.30 20.22
N THR A 402 -28.69 -12.90 21.42
CA THR A 402 -30.08 -12.94 21.87
C THR A 402 -30.61 -11.53 22.07
N TYR A 403 -31.88 -11.31 21.72
CA TYR A 403 -32.54 -10.02 21.90
C TYR A 403 -33.95 -10.22 22.49
N PRO A 404 -34.18 -9.83 23.75
CA PRO A 404 -35.51 -9.91 24.36
C PRO A 404 -36.41 -8.81 23.78
N VAL A 405 -37.60 -9.20 23.33
CA VAL A 405 -38.59 -8.29 22.76
C VAL A 405 -39.87 -8.37 23.58
N ILE A 406 -40.29 -7.23 24.10
CA ILE A 406 -41.58 -7.08 24.77
C ILE A 406 -42.67 -7.07 23.70
N VAL A 407 -43.65 -7.96 23.81
CA VAL A 407 -44.79 -8.08 22.92
C VAL A 407 -46.05 -7.68 23.70
N PRO A 408 -46.58 -6.46 23.50
CA PRO A 408 -47.77 -5.99 24.20
C PRO A 408 -48.99 -6.92 24.03
N PRO A 409 -49.99 -6.82 24.92
CA PRO A 409 -51.24 -7.56 24.78
C PRO A 409 -51.86 -7.40 23.40
N MET A 410 -52.44 -8.48 22.87
CA MET A 410 -53.18 -8.49 21.60
C MET A 410 -52.40 -7.88 20.41
N SER A 411 -51.07 -8.00 20.39
CA SER A 411 -50.22 -7.36 19.39
C SER A 411 -49.31 -8.33 18.65
N LYS A 412 -48.71 -7.85 17.55
CA LYS A 412 -47.73 -8.58 16.75
C LYS A 412 -46.50 -7.72 16.56
N VAL A 413 -45.34 -8.24 16.93
CA VAL A 413 -44.04 -7.59 16.72
C VAL A 413 -43.27 -8.35 15.63
N LYS A 414 -42.67 -7.59 14.71
CA LYS A 414 -41.74 -8.11 13.69
C LYS A 414 -40.36 -7.56 14.00
N ILE A 415 -39.37 -8.43 14.04
CA ILE A 415 -37.96 -8.06 14.23
C ILE A 415 -37.18 -8.33 12.95
N HIS A 416 -36.30 -7.39 12.61
CA HIS A 416 -35.40 -7.48 11.48
C HIS A 416 -33.98 -7.34 12.00
N ALA A 417 -33.21 -8.44 11.98
CA ALA A 417 -31.82 -8.42 12.37
C ALA A 417 -30.96 -7.98 11.17
N LEU A 418 -30.17 -6.94 11.36
CA LEU A 418 -29.26 -6.38 10.36
C LEU A 418 -27.83 -6.42 10.91
N ILE A 419 -26.88 -6.85 10.09
CA ILE A 419 -25.44 -6.71 10.37
C ILE A 419 -24.84 -5.69 9.41
N LYS A 420 -23.81 -4.99 9.88
CA LYS A 420 -22.98 -4.14 9.03
C LYS A 420 -21.67 -4.86 8.79
N GLN A 421 -21.35 -5.09 7.53
CA GLN A 421 -20.03 -5.52 7.10
C GLN A 421 -19.26 -4.32 6.57
N GLY A 422 -17.95 -4.29 6.76
CA GLY A 422 -17.07 -3.24 6.27
C GLY A 422 -15.62 -3.69 6.30
N MET A 423 -14.78 -2.97 5.57
CA MET A 423 -13.34 -3.18 5.52
C MET A 423 -12.63 -2.04 6.25
N CYS A 424 -11.47 -2.30 6.84
CA CYS A 424 -10.61 -1.27 7.37
C CYS A 424 -9.17 -1.42 6.90
N GLN A 425 -8.52 -0.29 6.63
CA GLN A 425 -7.09 -0.20 6.37
C GLN A 425 -6.47 0.69 7.44
N VAL A 426 -5.51 0.14 8.18
CA VAL A 426 -4.93 0.79 9.36
C VAL A 426 -3.41 0.86 9.20
N PRO A 427 -2.83 2.06 9.08
CA PRO A 427 -1.38 2.20 9.13
C PRO A 427 -0.84 1.75 10.49
N PHE A 428 0.31 1.11 10.49
CA PHE A 428 0.95 0.64 11.73
C PHE A 428 2.47 0.80 11.65
N SER A 429 3.09 0.84 12.82
CA SER A 429 4.53 0.69 13.01
C SER A 429 4.80 -0.56 13.83
N TYR A 430 6.01 -1.10 13.68
CA TYR A 430 6.45 -2.29 14.41
C TYR A 430 7.95 -2.25 14.60
N ARG A 431 8.44 -3.02 15.56
CA ARG A 431 9.86 -3.31 15.72
C ARG A 431 10.15 -4.71 15.16
N ARG A 432 11.25 -4.81 14.41
CA ARG A 432 11.75 -6.07 13.86
C ARG A 432 13.09 -6.40 14.49
N THR A 433 13.21 -7.61 15.03
CA THR A 433 14.47 -8.16 15.52
C THR A 433 14.82 -9.37 14.66
N ASP A 434 15.93 -9.29 13.93
CA ASP A 434 16.45 -10.37 13.11
C ASP A 434 17.65 -11.00 13.84
N VAL A 435 17.61 -12.31 14.09
CA VAL A 435 18.76 -13.07 14.59
C VAL A 435 19.51 -13.63 13.40
N LEU A 436 20.76 -13.22 13.23
CA LEU A 436 21.59 -13.67 12.11
C LEU A 436 22.28 -14.99 12.44
N ARG A 437 22.64 -15.74 11.41
CA ARG A 437 23.29 -17.05 11.53
C ARG A 437 24.74 -16.98 12.02
N CYS A 438 25.31 -15.78 12.11
CA CYS A 438 26.67 -15.53 12.54
C CYS A 438 26.64 -14.65 13.79
N SER A 439 26.91 -15.24 14.95
CA SER A 439 27.28 -14.53 16.18
C SER A 439 28.62 -15.07 16.67
#